data_AF-A0A072NR31-F1
#
_entry.id   AF-A0A072NR31-F1
#
_cell.length_a   1.000
_cell.length_b   1.000
_cell.length_c   1.000
_cell.angle_alpha   90.00
_cell.angle_beta   90.00
_cell.angle_gamma   90.00
#
_symmetry.space_group_name_H-M   'P 1'
#
loop_
_entity.id
_entity.type
_entity.pdbx_description
1 polymer ?
#
loop_
_entity_poly.entity_id
_entity_poly.type
_entity_poly.pdbx_seq_one_letter_code
_entity_poly.pdbx_strand_id
1 'polypeptide(L)' 'MYKILYTRFVGGQRHVIVFDFKGEQTIEFTLDELEKDELTEELKEYISGIREQIDSGYFDYDL' A
#
# COMPACT_ATOMS: atom_id res chain seq x y z
N MET A 1 9.92 -2.13 -8.51
CA MET A 1 8.80 -3.04 -8.88
C MET A 1 8.15 -3.48 -7.59
N TYR A 2 6.85 -3.22 -7.47
CA TYR A 2 6.07 -3.51 -6.28
C TYR A 2 4.93 -4.47 -6.60
N LYS A 3 4.46 -5.21 -5.59
CA LYS A 3 3.23 -5.99 -5.65
C LYS A 3 2.44 -5.82 -4.36
N ILE A 4 1.17 -5.44 -4.47
CA ILE A 4 0.23 -5.50 -3.33
C ILE A 4 0.13 -6.96 -2.87
N LEU A 5 0.40 -7.19 -1.60
CA LEU A 5 0.14 -8.47 -0.96
C LEU A 5 -1.31 -8.53 -0.50
N TYR A 6 -1.73 -7.53 0.28
CA TYR A 6 -3.11 -7.33 0.72
C TYR A 6 -3.27 -5.92 1.32
N THR A 7 -4.53 -5.52 1.51
CA THR A 7 -4.90 -4.38 2.35
C THR A 7 -5.71 -4.85 3.55
N ARG A 8 -5.77 -4.03 4.59
CA ARG A 8 -6.65 -4.26 5.74
C ARG A 8 -7.14 -2.94 6.31
N PHE A 9 -8.38 -2.93 6.78
CA PHE A 9 -8.94 -1.78 7.47
C PHE A 9 -8.95 -2.04 8.98
N VAL A 10 -8.07 -1.35 9.72
CA VAL A 10 -7.90 -1.54 11.16
C VAL A 10 -7.84 -0.18 11.83
N GLY A 11 -8.56 0.00 12.93
CA GLY A 11 -8.50 1.25 13.71
C GLY A 11 -9.01 2.49 12.95
N GLY A 12 -9.82 2.31 11.91
CA GLY A 12 -10.29 3.42 11.07
C GLY A 12 -9.31 3.85 9.97
N GLN A 13 -8.19 3.14 9.81
CA GLN A 13 -7.21 3.41 8.78
C GLN A 13 -7.03 2.21 7.85
N ARG A 14 -6.76 2.52 6.57
CA ARG A 14 -6.43 1.52 5.56
C ARG A 14 -4.92 1.32 5.55
N HIS A 15 -4.49 0.12 5.93
CA HIS A 15 -3.12 -0.33 5.84
C HIS A 15 -2.92 -1.04 4.51
N VAL A 16 -1.82 -0.70 3.84
CA VAL A 16 -1.41 -1.26 2.56
C VAL A 16 -0.10 -2.01 2.77
N ILE A 17 -0.09 -3.28 2.40
CA ILE A 17 1.09 -4.14 2.51
C ILE A 17 1.57 -4.47 1.10
N VAL A 18 2.80 -4.08 0.78
CA VAL A 18 3.44 -4.32 -0.52
C VAL A 18 4.74 -5.08 -0.36
N PHE A 19 5.07 -5.90 -1.36
CA PHE A 19 6.41 -6.45 -1.51
C PHE A 19 7.21 -5.61 -2.50
N ASP A 20 8.38 -5.14 -2.07
CA ASP A 20 9.37 -4.48 -2.91
C ASP A 20 10.38 -5.51 -3.41
N PHE A 21 10.37 -5.78 -4.71
CA PHE A 21 11.31 -6.72 -5.33
C PHE A 21 12.74 -6.18 -5.42
N LYS A 22 12.95 -4.86 -5.35
CA LYS A 22 14.29 -4.27 -5.40
C LYS A 22 14.98 -4.35 -4.04
N GLY A 23 14.25 -4.04 -2.97
CA GLY A 23 14.73 -4.14 -1.59
C GLY A 23 14.57 -5.53 -0.96
N GLU A 24 13.91 -6.47 -1.64
CA GLU A 24 13.56 -7.81 -1.13
C GLU A 24 12.84 -7.76 0.23
N GLN A 25 11.96 -6.77 0.40
CA GLN A 25 11.34 -6.46 1.68
C GLN A 25 9.84 -6.25 1.55
N THR A 26 9.14 -6.46 2.67
CA THR A 26 7.73 -6.07 2.80
C THR A 26 7.67 -4.69 3.42
N ILE A 27 6.88 -3.80 2.83
CA ILE A 27 6.63 -2.45 3.32
C ILE A 27 5.15 -2.40 3.72
N GLU A 28 4.89 -2.01 4.96
CA GLU A 28 3.55 -1.70 5.46
C GLU A 28 3.45 -0.20 5.71
N PHE A 29 2.38 0.41 5.22
CA PHE A 29 2.11 1.82 5.43
C PHE A 29 0.61 2.10 5.36
N THR A 30 0.19 3.22 5.92
CA THR A 30 -1.14 3.80 5.80
C THR A 30 -1.19 4.79 4.64
N LEU A 31 -2.37 5.07 4.11
CA LEU A 31 -2.53 6.09 3.06
C LEU A 31 -2.05 7.48 3.51
N ASP A 32 -2.14 7.80 4.80
CA ASP A 32 -1.62 9.04 5.37
C ASP A 32 -0.08 9.10 5.36
N GLU A 33 0.59 7.95 5.54
CA GLU A 33 2.06 7.84 5.46
C GLU A 33 2.57 7.92 4.01
N LEU A 34 1.75 7.50 3.04
CA LEU A 34 2.06 7.65 1.61
C LEU A 34 2.16 9.13 1.19
N GLU A 35 1.38 10.00 1.82
CA GLU A 35 1.39 11.45 1.54
C GLU A 35 2.57 12.18 2.21
N LYS A 36 3.30 11.50 3.10
CA LYS A 36 4.51 12.04 3.73
C LYS A 36 5.75 11.73 2.91
N ASP A 37 6.84 12.46 3.17
CA ASP A 37 8.16 12.26 2.54
C ASP A 37 8.93 11.04 3.06
N GLU A 38 8.25 10.09 3.73
CA GLU A 38 8.87 8.90 4.31
C GLU A 38 8.96 7.73 3.32
N LEU A 39 8.14 7.75 2.26
CA LEU A 39 8.11 6.71 1.22
C LEU A 39 8.72 7.17 -0.10
N THR A 40 9.27 6.22 -0.85
CA THR A 40 9.91 6.50 -2.14
C THR A 40 8.90 6.96 -3.19
N GLU A 41 9.28 7.90 -4.06
CA GLU A 41 8.43 8.38 -5.15
C GLU A 41 7.94 7.26 -6.09
N GLU A 42 8.77 6.23 -6.35
CA GLU A 42 8.36 5.07 -7.16
C GLU A 42 7.17 4.31 -6.54
N LEU A 43 7.16 4.18 -5.20
CA LEU A 43 6.05 3.57 -4.47
C LEU A 43 4.80 4.46 -4.52
N LYS A 44 4.95 5.78 -4.35
CA LYS A 44 3.84 6.74 -4.43
C LYS A 44 3.17 6.69 -5.81
N GLU A 45 3.96 6.70 -6.88
CA GLU A 45 3.47 6.57 -8.26
C GLU A 45 2.74 5.24 -8.49
N TYR A 46 3.33 4.14 -8.02
CA TYR A 46 2.70 2.82 -8.12
C TYR A 46 1.33 2.78 -7.44
N ILE A 47 1.24 3.27 -6.20
CA ILE A 47 -0.01 3.27 -5.42
C ILE A 47 -1.05 4.20 -6.02
N SER A 48 -0.64 5.36 -6.53
CA SER A 48 -1.54 6.30 -7.23
C SER A 48 -2.26 5.63 -8.40
N GLY A 49 -1.54 4.79 -9.18
CA GLY A 49 -2.11 4.05 -10.31
C GLY A 49 -3.15 2.98 -9.94
N ILE A 50 -3.22 2.56 -8.68
CA ILE A 50 -4.15 1.54 -8.17
C ILE A 50 -4.98 2.03 -6.98
N ARG A 51 -5.02 3.34 -6.74
CA ARG A 51 -5.64 3.94 -5.56
C ARG A 51 -7.12 3.59 -5.44
N GLU A 52 -7.86 3.63 -6.55
CA GLU A 52 -9.29 3.28 -6.58
C GLU A 52 -9.55 1.83 -6.15
N GLN A 53 -8.66 0.90 -6.55
CA GLN A 53 -8.75 -0.51 -6.15
C GLN A 53 -8.44 -0.68 -4.66
N ILE A 54 -7.45 0.05 -4.14
CA ILE A 54 -7.13 0.06 -2.71
C ILE A 54 -8.31 0.61 -1.90
N ASP A 55 -8.86 1.75 -2.28
CA ASP A 55 -9.94 2.41 -1.53
C ASP A 55 -11.25 1.60 -1.55
N SER A 56 -11.53 0.91 -2.65
CA SER A 56 -12.69 0.01 -2.78
C SER A 56 -12.57 -1.30 -1.99
N GLY A 57 -11.39 -1.60 -1.41
CA GLY A 57 -11.16 -2.86 -0.72
C GLY A 57 -10.94 -4.05 -1.64
N TYR A 58 -10.62 -3.83 -2.92
CA TYR A 58 -10.36 -4.91 -3.88
C TYR A 58 -9.26 -5.88 -3.42
N PHE A 59 -8.31 -5.37 -2.63
CA PHE A 59 -7.19 -6.14 -2.08
C PHE A 59 -7.38 -6.51 -0.61
N ASP A 60 -8.57 -6.26 -0.03
CA ASP A 60 -8.79 -6.53 1.39
C ASP A 60 -8.64 -8.01 1.68
N TYR A 61 -7.88 -8.30 2.74
CA TYR A 61 -7.76 -9.65 3.24
C TYR A 61 -9.06 -10.01 3.95
N ASP A 62 -9.94 -10.71 3.25
CA ASP A 62 -11.12 -11.35 3.83
C ASP A 62 -10.66 -12.50 4.74
N LEU A 63 -10.78 -12.30 6.05
CA LEU A 63 -10.59 -13.33 7.08
C LEU A 63 -11.78 -14.29 7.15
#